data_AF-A0A2V2VBK3-F1
#
_entry.id   AF-A0A2V2VBK3-F1
#
_cell.length_a   1.000
_cell.length_b   1.000
_cell.length_c   1.000
_cell.angle_alpha   90.00
_cell.angle_beta   90.00
_cell.angle_gamma   90.00
#
_symmetry.space_group_name_H-M   'P 1'
#
loop_
_entity.id
_entity.type
_entity.pdbx_description
1 polymer ?
#
loop_
_entity_poly.entity_id
_entity_poly.type
_entity_poly.pdbx_seq_one_letter_code
_entity_poly.pdbx_strand_id
1 'polypeptide(L)'
;MKFKATVRDQRTLASACQACRGIQRRCVIKLHPTRIRFFTSTQFADGMQVWAGCRTQAILSDFQSQSQLQENAIFCEVADISQLFYIMRQAERCPNVTIKLTKNAARRPALRVSMQGVRPHLDISHDVPLRVLSELEVRHISAPLLESEVVQIVLPCLASCQGLWTRSAPPLAIA
;
A
#
# COMPACT_ATOMS: atom_id res chain seq x y z
N MET A 1 14.10 -14.43 1.48
CA MET A 1 13.57 -13.12 1.91
C MET A 1 12.67 -13.31 3.11
N LYS A 2 12.80 -12.46 4.13
CA LYS A 2 11.95 -12.48 5.34
C LYS A 2 11.48 -11.05 5.61
N PHE A 3 10.23 -10.91 6.00
CA PHE A 3 9.66 -9.65 6.46
C PHE A 3 8.67 -9.92 7.59
N LYS A 4 8.78 -9.17 8.68
CA LYS A 4 7.82 -9.12 9.78
C LYS A 4 7.80 -7.71 10.37
N ALA A 5 6.63 -7.24 10.76
CA ALA A 5 6.46 -6.00 11.52
C ALA A 5 5.16 -6.03 12.33
N THR A 6 5.08 -5.20 13.36
CA THR A 6 3.85 -4.89 14.09
C THR A 6 3.23 -3.63 13.50
N VAL A 7 1.90 -3.58 13.34
CA VAL A 7 1.20 -2.40 12.83
C VAL A 7 0.84 -1.50 14.01
N ARG A 8 1.34 -0.26 13.99
CA ARG A 8 1.08 0.77 15.01
C ARG A 8 -0.17 1.59 14.72
N ASP A 9 -0.38 1.89 13.44
CA ASP A 9 -1.50 2.70 12.98
C ASP A 9 -2.21 1.98 11.82
N GLN A 10 -3.21 1.18 12.20
CA GLN A 10 -4.02 0.41 11.27
C GLN A 10 -4.86 1.34 10.38
N ARG A 11 -5.30 2.49 10.89
CA ARG A 11 -6.13 3.45 10.17
C ARG A 11 -5.36 4.09 9.04
N THR A 12 -4.16 4.59 9.29
CA THR A 12 -3.32 5.21 8.25
C THR A 12 -2.97 4.20 7.16
N LEU A 13 -2.68 2.95 7.52
CA LEU A 13 -2.42 1.90 6.54
C LEU A 13 -3.67 1.53 5.73
N ALA A 14 -4.85 1.49 6.36
CA ALA A 14 -6.13 1.32 5.67
C ALA A 14 -6.41 2.49 4.71
N SER A 15 -6.21 3.73 5.12
CA SER A 15 -6.40 4.91 4.28
C SER A 15 -5.44 4.91 3.07
N ALA A 16 -4.19 4.49 3.24
CA ALA A 16 -3.26 4.33 2.11
C ALA A 16 -3.77 3.28 1.11
N CYS A 17 -4.25 2.13 1.61
CA CYS A 17 -4.85 1.10 0.75
C CYS A 17 -6.13 1.61 0.07
N GLN A 18 -6.93 2.43 0.77
CA GLN A 18 -8.15 3.05 0.24
C GLN A 18 -7.85 3.99 -0.93
N ALA A 19 -6.83 4.84 -0.79
CA ALA A 19 -6.39 5.72 -1.86
C ALA A 19 -5.92 4.89 -3.09
N CYS A 20 -5.14 3.83 -2.86
CA CYS A 20 -4.65 2.98 -3.93
C CYS A 20 -5.77 2.25 -4.69
N ARG A 21 -6.76 1.67 -3.98
CA ARG A 21 -7.89 0.95 -4.62
C ARG A 21 -8.78 1.84 -5.49
N GLY A 22 -8.81 3.15 -5.23
CA GLY A 22 -9.55 4.10 -6.05
C GLY A 22 -8.91 4.33 -7.42
N ILE A 23 -7.63 3.99 -7.56
CA ILE A 23 -6.85 4.18 -8.79
C ILE A 23 -6.73 2.85 -9.54
N GLN A 24 -6.27 1.79 -8.87
CA GLN A 24 -6.10 0.47 -9.48
C GLN A 24 -6.17 -0.68 -8.47
N ARG A 25 -6.46 -1.88 -8.98
CA ARG A 25 -6.62 -3.08 -8.15
C ARG A 25 -5.29 -3.68 -7.69
N ARG A 26 -4.27 -3.70 -8.55
CA ARG A 26 -2.91 -4.13 -8.18
C ARG A 26 -2.15 -2.96 -7.57
N CYS A 27 -1.21 -3.19 -6.68
CA CYS A 27 -0.39 -2.09 -6.13
C CYS A 27 0.96 -2.63 -5.70
N VAL A 28 2.03 -1.88 -5.99
CA VAL A 28 3.37 -2.24 -5.52
C VAL A 28 3.65 -1.54 -4.20
N ILE A 29 4.07 -2.30 -3.21
CA ILE A 29 4.48 -1.82 -1.89
C ILE A 29 5.99 -2.01 -1.76
N LYS A 30 6.73 -0.91 -1.55
CA LYS A 30 8.13 -0.95 -1.10
C LYS A 30 8.14 -0.98 0.41
N LEU A 31 8.50 -2.13 0.97
CA LEU A 31 8.78 -2.32 2.39
C LEU A 31 10.25 -1.99 2.64
N HIS A 32 10.51 -0.98 3.46
CA HIS A 32 11.87 -0.55 3.80
C HIS A 32 11.90 -0.07 5.27
N PRO A 33 13.02 -0.23 6.00
CA PRO A 33 13.11 0.14 7.41
C PRO A 33 12.78 1.61 7.70
N THR A 34 13.09 2.53 6.78
CA THR A 34 12.88 3.98 7.01
C THR A 34 11.58 4.53 6.43
N ARG A 35 11.18 4.07 5.23
CA ARG A 35 10.04 4.61 4.50
C ARG A 35 9.30 3.54 3.71
N ILE A 36 8.01 3.40 3.97
CA ILE A 36 7.13 2.58 3.14
C ILE A 36 6.60 3.43 2.00
N ARG A 37 6.55 2.84 0.80
CA ARG A 37 5.96 3.48 -0.37
C ARG A 37 4.94 2.56 -1.04
N PHE A 38 3.91 3.17 -1.57
CA PHE A 38 2.90 2.56 -2.42
C PHE A 38 3.04 3.17 -3.82
N PHE A 39 3.00 2.34 -4.85
CA PHE A 39 3.05 2.76 -6.23
C PHE A 39 1.83 2.20 -6.95
N THR A 40 1.05 3.11 -7.52
CA THR A 40 -0.01 2.78 -8.47
C THR A 40 0.41 3.12 -9.89
N SER A 41 0.15 2.20 -10.81
CA SER A 41 0.70 2.12 -12.16
C SER A 41 2.24 2.05 -12.17
N THR A 42 2.77 0.88 -12.56
CA THR A 42 4.21 0.69 -12.80
C THR A 42 4.57 0.78 -14.27
N GLN A 43 3.59 0.90 -15.15
CA GLN A 43 3.78 1.01 -16.59
C GLN A 43 3.46 2.44 -17.02
N PHE A 44 4.48 3.15 -17.48
CA PHE A 44 4.38 4.54 -17.96
C PHE A 44 3.42 4.69 -19.16
N ALA A 45 3.00 3.58 -19.80
CA ALA A 45 2.14 3.56 -20.97
C ALA A 45 0.76 4.22 -20.74
N ASP A 46 0.22 4.16 -19.52
CA ASP A 46 -1.08 4.76 -19.18
C ASP A 46 -0.98 6.25 -18.79
N GLY A 47 0.22 6.85 -18.86
CA GLY A 47 0.45 8.29 -18.66
C GLY A 47 0.26 8.83 -17.23
N MET A 48 -0.20 8.00 -16.28
CA MET A 48 -0.45 8.40 -14.90
C MET A 48 0.24 7.46 -13.92
N GLN A 49 1.13 8.01 -13.10
CA GLN A 49 1.75 7.32 -11.97
C GLN A 49 1.38 8.06 -10.69
N VAL A 50 0.82 7.35 -9.71
CA VAL A 50 0.60 7.90 -8.37
C VAL A 50 1.44 7.10 -7.39
N TRP A 51 2.08 7.80 -6.47
CA TRP A 51 2.82 7.16 -5.39
C TRP A 51 2.48 7.85 -4.07
N ALA A 52 2.53 7.07 -3.00
CA ALA A 52 2.36 7.57 -1.64
C ALA A 52 3.49 7.04 -0.78
N GLY A 53 3.99 7.86 0.14
CA GLY A 53 5.08 7.47 1.03
C GLY A 53 4.89 7.98 2.44
N CYS A 54 5.22 7.17 3.42
CA CYS A 54 5.23 7.55 4.83
C CYS A 54 6.46 6.99 5.55
N ARG A 55 6.79 7.55 6.72
CA ARG A 55 7.86 7.00 7.57
C ARG A 55 7.40 5.65 8.11
N THR A 56 8.24 4.62 8.02
CA THR A 56 7.90 3.27 8.49
C THR A 56 7.48 3.28 9.95
N GLN A 57 8.23 4.00 10.80
CA GLN A 57 7.96 4.13 12.23
C GLN A 57 6.61 4.78 12.59
N ALA A 58 5.98 5.49 11.64
CA ALA A 58 4.67 6.11 11.83
C ALA A 58 3.54 5.08 11.75
N ILE A 59 3.72 4.01 10.97
CA ILE A 59 2.68 3.01 10.73
C ILE A 59 3.06 1.61 11.23
N LEU A 60 4.35 1.31 11.36
CA LEU A 60 4.88 0.01 11.77
C LEU A 60 5.93 0.15 12.90
N SER A 61 6.05 -0.90 13.71
CA SER A 61 7.11 -1.14 14.69
C SER A 61 7.70 -2.53 14.49
N ASP A 62 8.78 -2.85 15.22
CA ASP A 62 9.43 -4.17 15.21
C ASP A 62 9.77 -4.65 13.80
N PHE A 63 10.17 -3.70 12.94
CA PHE A 63 10.40 -3.96 11.53
C PHE A 63 11.63 -4.83 11.35
N GLN A 64 11.42 -6.04 10.85
CA GLN A 64 12.46 -7.00 10.52
C GLN A 64 12.35 -7.32 9.05
N SER A 65 13.37 -6.94 8.25
CA SER A 65 13.50 -7.37 6.87
C SER A 65 14.85 -8.03 6.61
N GLN A 66 14.85 -9.02 5.73
CA GLN A 66 16.04 -9.61 5.12
C GLN A 66 15.76 -9.75 3.64
N SER A 67 16.39 -8.90 2.84
CA SER A 67 16.31 -8.87 1.38
C SER A 67 17.69 -9.02 0.77
N GLN A 68 17.76 -9.49 -0.47
CA GLN A 68 18.99 -9.51 -1.26
C GLN A 68 19.13 -8.24 -2.13
N LEU A 69 18.08 -7.41 -2.19
CA LEU A 69 18.08 -6.13 -2.90
C LEU A 69 18.81 -5.05 -2.08
N GLN A 70 19.26 -4.00 -2.77
CA GLN A 70 19.87 -2.83 -2.15
C GLN A 70 19.01 -2.27 -0.99
N GLU A 71 19.70 -1.79 0.04
CA GLU A 71 19.10 -1.16 1.23
C GLU A 71 18.12 -2.05 2.02
N ASN A 72 18.18 -3.38 1.88
CA ASN A 72 17.24 -4.30 2.55
C ASN A 72 15.75 -4.01 2.26
N ALA A 73 15.46 -3.41 1.09
CA ALA A 73 14.10 -3.16 0.63
C ALA A 73 13.48 -4.42 0.04
N ILE A 74 12.17 -4.59 0.22
CA ILE A 74 11.39 -5.64 -0.43
C ILE A 74 10.28 -4.96 -1.21
N PHE A 75 10.23 -5.20 -2.51
CA PHE A 75 9.13 -4.76 -3.36
C PHE A 75 8.18 -5.91 -3.58
N CYS A 76 6.92 -5.72 -3.24
CA CYS A 76 5.88 -6.70 -3.48
C CYS A 76 4.70 -6.08 -4.22
N GLU A 77 4.25 -6.76 -5.26
CA GLU A 77 3.01 -6.46 -5.97
C GLU A 77 1.86 -7.22 -5.30
N VAL A 78 0.98 -6.48 -4.64
CA VAL A 78 -0.26 -7.01 -4.07
C VAL A 78 -1.25 -7.24 -5.22
N ALA A 79 -1.76 -8.46 -5.34
CA ALA A 79 -2.65 -8.84 -6.43
C ALA A 79 -4.01 -8.11 -6.37
N ASP A 80 -4.50 -7.88 -5.14
CA ASP A 80 -5.74 -7.14 -4.89
C ASP A 80 -5.62 -6.27 -3.64
N ILE A 81 -5.39 -4.98 -3.84
CA ILE A 81 -5.26 -4.01 -2.76
C ILE A 81 -6.58 -3.78 -2.02
N SER A 82 -7.73 -4.10 -2.63
CA SER A 82 -9.04 -4.03 -1.96
C SER A 82 -9.13 -5.06 -0.84
N GLN A 83 -8.57 -6.26 -1.04
CA GLN A 83 -8.50 -7.29 -0.02
C GLN A 83 -7.70 -6.80 1.19
N LEU A 84 -6.52 -6.22 0.95
CA LEU A 84 -5.69 -5.66 2.03
C LEU A 84 -6.41 -4.52 2.76
N PHE A 85 -7.10 -3.63 2.03
CA PHE A 85 -7.91 -2.57 2.61
C PHE A 85 -8.97 -3.12 3.58
N TYR A 86 -9.78 -4.10 3.17
CA TYR A 86 -10.83 -4.64 4.02
C TYR A 86 -10.27 -5.32 5.27
N ILE A 87 -9.15 -6.05 5.14
CA ILE A 87 -8.46 -6.65 6.27
C ILE A 87 -7.96 -5.56 7.23
N MET A 88 -7.36 -4.49 6.72
CA MET A 88 -6.89 -3.39 7.57
C MET A 88 -8.04 -2.63 8.26
N ARG A 89 -9.19 -2.47 7.60
CA ARG A 89 -10.41 -1.92 8.23
C ARG A 89 -10.92 -2.77 9.39
N GLN A 90 -10.79 -4.10 9.30
CA GLN A 90 -11.12 -5.00 10.41
C GLN A 90 -10.06 -4.89 11.52
N ALA A 91 -8.79 -4.78 11.13
CA ALA A 91 -7.65 -4.68 12.04
C ALA A 91 -7.69 -3.40 12.90
N GLU A 92 -8.35 -2.32 12.48
CA GLU A 92 -8.55 -1.09 13.28
C GLU A 92 -9.17 -1.34 14.66
N ARG A 93 -9.91 -2.45 14.83
CA ARG A 93 -10.54 -2.82 16.10
C ARG A 93 -9.71 -3.79 16.93
N CYS A 94 -8.54 -4.18 16.44
CA CYS A 94 -7.70 -5.20 17.04
C CYS A 94 -6.49 -4.56 17.73
N PRO A 95 -6.21 -4.90 19.00
CA PRO A 95 -5.12 -4.26 19.74
C PRO A 95 -3.74 -4.62 19.19
N ASN A 96 -3.56 -5.87 18.75
CA ASN A 96 -2.27 -6.41 18.33
C ASN A 96 -2.37 -6.93 16.90
N VAL A 97 -1.75 -6.23 15.97
CA VAL A 97 -1.78 -6.58 14.55
C VAL A 97 -0.36 -6.73 14.04
N THR A 98 -0.05 -7.87 13.42
CA THR A 98 1.26 -8.12 12.82
C THR A 98 1.11 -8.43 11.34
N ILE A 99 2.09 -7.98 10.56
CA ILE A 99 2.19 -8.27 9.14
C ILE A 99 3.48 -9.03 8.85
N LYS A 100 3.39 -10.08 8.04
CA LYS A 100 4.54 -10.95 7.73
C LYS A 100 4.48 -11.44 6.29
N LEU A 101 5.63 -11.45 5.63
CA LEU A 101 5.77 -12.14 4.35
C LEU A 101 5.89 -13.66 4.60
N THR A 102 4.98 -14.43 4.00
CA THR A 102 4.91 -15.89 4.16
C THR A 102 4.64 -16.57 2.82
N LYS A 103 4.59 -17.90 2.85
CA LYS A 103 3.95 -18.71 1.81
C LYS A 103 2.60 -19.19 2.33
N ASN A 104 1.57 -19.14 1.50
CA ASN A 104 0.26 -19.69 1.82
C ASN A 104 0.25 -21.23 1.70
N ALA A 105 -0.90 -21.87 1.93
CA ALA A 105 -1.06 -23.33 1.85
C ALA A 105 -0.64 -23.92 0.48
N ALA A 106 -0.88 -23.17 -0.61
CA ALA A 106 -0.48 -23.53 -1.96
C ALA A 106 0.99 -23.17 -2.29
N ARG A 107 1.81 -22.87 -1.27
CA ARG A 107 3.22 -22.44 -1.36
C ARG A 107 3.46 -21.16 -2.16
N ARG A 108 2.42 -20.36 -2.42
CA ARG A 108 2.52 -19.07 -3.11
C ARG A 108 2.84 -17.94 -2.12
N PRO A 109 3.63 -16.92 -2.51
CA PRO A 109 3.91 -15.80 -1.62
C PRO A 109 2.64 -15.04 -1.22
N ALA A 110 2.57 -14.66 0.06
CA ALA A 110 1.46 -13.90 0.62
C ALA A 110 1.92 -12.94 1.73
N LEU A 111 1.23 -11.82 1.88
CA LEU A 111 1.31 -10.98 3.07
C LEU A 111 0.27 -11.47 4.08
N ARG A 112 0.73 -12.10 5.15
CA ARG A 112 -0.12 -12.49 6.27
C ARG A 112 -0.36 -11.30 7.17
N VAL A 113 -1.62 -11.01 7.45
CA VAL A 113 -2.05 -10.09 8.51
C VAL A 113 -2.63 -10.92 9.64
N SER A 114 -1.99 -10.91 10.80
CA SER A 114 -2.44 -11.63 12.00
C SER A 114 -2.93 -10.64 13.04
N MET A 115 -4.19 -10.79 13.43
CA MET A 115 -4.90 -9.95 14.40
C MET A 115 -5.12 -10.79 15.65
N GLN A 116 -4.54 -10.36 16.76
CA GLN A 116 -4.65 -11.04 18.05
C GLN A 116 -5.62 -10.31 18.97
N GLY A 117 -6.33 -11.07 19.79
CA GLY A 117 -7.25 -10.51 20.78
C GLY A 117 -8.52 -9.91 20.18
N VAL A 118 -8.99 -10.43 19.03
CA VAL A 118 -10.27 -10.02 18.43
C VAL A 118 -11.45 -10.38 19.35
N ARG A 119 -11.33 -11.55 20.00
CA ARG A 119 -12.12 -11.98 21.16
C ARG A 119 -11.19 -12.70 22.13
N PRO A 120 -11.57 -12.89 23.40
CA PRO A 120 -10.83 -13.76 24.30
C PRO A 120 -10.61 -15.12 23.60
N HIS A 121 -9.34 -15.46 23.33
CA HIS A 121 -8.88 -16.71 22.74
C HIS A 121 -9.15 -16.89 21.23
N LEU A 122 -9.49 -15.83 20.50
CA LEU A 122 -9.63 -15.88 19.05
C LEU A 122 -8.63 -14.94 18.36
N ASP A 123 -7.66 -15.56 17.71
CA ASP A 123 -6.74 -14.92 16.79
C ASP A 123 -7.19 -15.19 15.35
N ILE A 124 -7.17 -14.16 14.51
CA ILE A 124 -7.59 -14.23 13.11
C ILE A 124 -6.38 -13.92 12.24
N SER A 125 -6.18 -14.71 11.18
CA SER A 125 -5.11 -14.44 10.20
C SER A 125 -5.65 -14.49 8.79
N HIS A 126 -5.27 -13.51 7.97
CA HIS A 126 -5.59 -13.44 6.56
C HIS A 126 -4.32 -13.45 5.73
N ASP A 127 -4.30 -14.26 4.67
CA ASP A 127 -3.21 -14.27 3.68
C ASP A 127 -3.66 -13.49 2.43
N VAL A 128 -2.98 -12.36 2.18
CA VAL A 128 -3.17 -11.56 0.96
C VAL A 128 -2.18 -12.02 -0.11
N PRO A 129 -2.62 -12.57 -1.25
CA PRO A 129 -1.72 -13.00 -2.31
C PRO A 129 -0.90 -11.84 -2.86
N LEU A 130 0.39 -12.09 -3.05
CA LEU A 130 1.29 -11.11 -3.67
C LEU A 130 2.39 -11.81 -4.46
N ARG A 131 3.11 -11.00 -5.22
CA ARG A 131 4.33 -11.40 -5.92
C ARG A 131 5.48 -10.54 -5.41
N VAL A 132 6.62 -11.15 -5.14
CA VAL A 132 7.84 -10.39 -4.82
C VAL A 132 8.53 -10.05 -6.13
N LEU A 133 8.89 -8.78 -6.32
CA LEU A 133 9.48 -8.28 -7.55
C LEU A 133 10.98 -8.57 -7.61
N SER A 134 11.47 -8.89 -8.79
CA SER A 134 12.89 -9.02 -9.08
C SER A 134 13.58 -7.66 -9.17
N GLU A 135 14.91 -7.64 -9.12
CA GLU A 135 15.68 -6.40 -9.25
C GLU A 135 15.40 -5.68 -10.57
N LEU A 136 15.28 -6.42 -11.69
CA LEU A 136 15.01 -5.86 -13.01
C LEU A 136 13.67 -5.13 -13.06
N GLU A 137 12.64 -5.69 -12.45
CA GLU A 137 11.31 -5.07 -12.39
C GLU A 137 11.31 -3.82 -11.50
N VAL A 138 12.10 -3.84 -10.42
CA VAL A 138 12.21 -2.72 -9.48
C VAL A 138 12.91 -1.51 -10.09
N ARG A 139 13.85 -1.69 -11.03
CA ARG A 139 14.58 -0.58 -11.67
C ARG A 139 13.68 0.43 -12.36
N HIS A 140 12.51 -0.01 -12.83
CA HIS A 140 11.53 0.85 -13.49
C HIS A 140 10.51 1.48 -12.51
N ILE A 141 10.62 1.20 -11.21
CA ILE A 141 9.72 1.69 -10.17
C ILE A 141 10.43 2.77 -9.37
N SER A 142 10.28 4.00 -9.82
CA SER A 142 10.69 5.20 -9.09
C SER A 142 9.52 6.17 -8.96
N ALA A 143 9.60 7.06 -7.97
CA ALA A 143 8.78 8.25 -7.98
C ALA A 143 9.27 9.14 -9.14
N PRO A 144 8.37 9.80 -9.88
CA PRO A 144 8.76 10.70 -10.95
C PRO A 144 9.53 11.88 -10.34
N LEU A 145 10.59 12.29 -11.03
CA LEU A 145 11.36 13.46 -10.66
C LEU A 145 10.55 14.70 -11.04
N LEU A 146 10.54 15.70 -10.16
CA LEU A 146 10.00 17.01 -10.50
C LEU A 146 11.01 17.72 -11.40
N GLU A 147 10.53 18.27 -12.52
CA GLU A 147 11.33 19.14 -13.37
C GLU A 147 11.60 20.48 -12.67
N SER A 148 12.65 21.19 -13.12
CA SER A 148 13.13 22.44 -12.51
C SER A 148 12.12 23.60 -12.55
N GLU A 149 11.25 23.62 -13.56
CA GLU A 149 10.32 24.71 -13.84
C GLU A 149 8.92 24.34 -13.36
N VAL A 150 8.65 24.50 -12.05
CA VAL A 150 7.34 24.17 -11.46
C VAL A 150 6.71 25.35 -10.74
N VAL A 151 5.49 25.69 -11.13
CA VAL A 151 4.62 26.60 -10.38
C VAL A 151 4.00 25.82 -9.22
N GLN A 152 4.25 26.26 -7.99
CA GLN A 152 3.65 25.66 -6.80
C GLN A 152 2.35 26.38 -6.44
N ILE A 153 1.24 25.66 -6.49
CA ILE A 153 -0.07 26.17 -6.09
C ILE A 153 -0.53 25.40 -4.86
N VAL A 154 -0.90 26.13 -3.80
CA VAL A 154 -1.54 25.52 -2.63
C VAL A 154 -3.01 25.30 -2.96
N LEU A 155 -3.39 24.04 -3.07
CA LEU A 155 -4.79 23.68 -3.26
C LEU A 155 -5.57 23.98 -1.97
N PRO A 156 -6.81 24.50 -2.06
CA PRO A 156 -7.71 24.58 -0.91
C PRO A 156 -8.13 23.16 -0.47
N CYS A 157 -8.91 23.06 0.61
CA CYS A 157 -9.38 21.78 1.12
C CYS A 157 -9.97 20.91 -0.01
N LEU A 158 -9.47 19.67 -0.14
CA LEU A 158 -9.87 18.76 -1.21
C LEU A 158 -11.38 18.49 -1.24
N ALA A 159 -12.08 18.60 -0.11
CA ALA A 159 -13.54 18.47 -0.05
C ALA A 159 -14.25 19.58 -0.85
N SER A 160 -13.75 20.81 -0.77
CA SER A 160 -14.26 21.95 -1.55
C SER A 160 -13.99 21.76 -3.04
N CYS A 161 -12.81 21.23 -3.39
CA CYS A 161 -12.49 20.88 -4.77
C CYS A 161 -13.43 19.80 -5.31
N GLN A 162 -13.63 18.69 -4.60
CA GLN A 162 -14.45 17.58 -5.09
C GLN A 162 -15.87 18.00 -5.49
N GLY A 163 -16.49 18.92 -4.75
CA GLY A 163 -17.80 19.48 -5.07
C GLY A 163 -17.83 20.32 -6.36
N LEU A 164 -16.73 21.00 -6.69
CA LEU A 164 -16.60 21.76 -7.94
C LEU A 164 -16.38 20.83 -9.14
N TRP A 165 -15.50 19.84 -8.99
CA TRP A 165 -15.16 18.89 -10.05
C TRP A 165 -16.36 18.01 -10.45
N THR A 166 -17.16 17.58 -9.48
CA THR A 166 -18.39 16.81 -9.75
C THR A 166 -19.46 17.63 -10.45
N ARG A 167 -19.51 18.95 -10.24
CA ARG A 167 -20.44 19.86 -10.92
C ARG A 167 -20.00 20.21 -12.34
N SER A 168 -18.71 20.20 -12.62
CA SER A 168 -18.14 20.49 -13.95
C SER A 168 -17.98 19.25 -14.83
N ALA A 169 -18.16 18.04 -14.29
CA ALA A 169 -18.11 16.82 -15.08
C ALA A 169 -19.30 16.77 -16.04
N PRO A 170 -19.09 16.49 -17.35
CA PRO A 170 -20.20 16.40 -18.30
C PRO A 170 -21.16 15.28 -17.87
N PRO A 171 -22.49 15.45 -18.06
CA PRO A 171 -23.41 14.36 -17.82
C PRO A 171 -23.01 13.19 -18.72
N LEU A 172 -22.76 12.03 -18.11
CA LEU A 172 -22.55 10.79 -18.85
C LEU A 172 -23.80 10.56 -19.71
N ALA A 173 -23.68 10.78 -21.02
CA ALA A 173 -24.72 10.45 -21.98
C ALA A 173 -24.91 8.93 -21.93
N ILE A 174 -26.05 8.52 -21.35
CA ILE A 174 -26.52 7.14 -21.39
C ILE A 174 -26.95 6.92 -22.85
N ALA A 175 -26.16 6.14 -23.58
CA ALA A 175 -26.50 5.62 -24.90
C ALA A 175 -27.07 4.20 -24.76
#